data_AF-A0A8T3QQV4-F1
#
_entry.id   AF-A0A8T3QQV4-F1
#
_cell.length_a   1.000
_cell.length_b   1.000
_cell.length_c   1.000
_cell.angle_alpha   90.00
_cell.angle_beta   90.00
_cell.angle_gamma   90.00
#
_symmetry.space_group_name_H-M   'P 1'
#
loop_
_entity.id
_entity.type
_entity.pdbx_description
1 polymer ?
#
loop_
_entity_poly.entity_id
_entity_poly.type
_entity_poly.pdbx_seq_one_letter_code
_entity_poly.pdbx_strand_id
1 'polypeptide(L)'
;MTRFLDRGAIVAAYVGIGMAVTTAISFLLVIPIEPIYWLLALPSGLLIGYYANQRSDRRAGPWSRIVANAAYAGLVTGLTMAVLLIVVKALFFYADNGYRDPGLGGTLSCSGAADCVYARYRESNGAELTAAGITDAASFTGFYWGQQLSSAGTILVLTLAGGLGGGVLYGVFRPKAGATRSSSPTVTG
;
A
#
# COMPACT_ATOMS: atom_id res chain seq x y z
N MET A 1 7.52 -19.11 25.21
CA MET A 1 7.20 -18.69 23.83
C MET A 1 7.67 -17.26 23.61
N THR A 2 8.82 -17.06 22.95
CA THR A 2 9.32 -15.74 22.58
C THR A 2 8.56 -15.24 21.36
N ARG A 3 7.63 -14.29 21.55
CA ARG A 3 6.93 -13.66 20.42
C ARG A 3 7.92 -12.86 19.59
N PHE A 4 7.94 -13.12 18.27
CA PHE A 4 8.78 -12.41 17.30
C PHE A 4 8.28 -10.99 17.04
N LEU A 5 6.97 -10.77 17.16
CA LEU A 5 6.28 -9.49 16.99
C LEU A 5 5.66 -9.01 18.29
N ASP A 6 5.63 -7.69 18.47
CA ASP A 6 4.97 -7.06 19.61
C ASP A 6 3.48 -6.84 19.38
N ARG A 7 2.71 -6.86 20.47
CA ARG A 7 1.26 -6.52 20.41
C ARG A 7 1.03 -5.12 19.85
N GLY A 8 1.93 -4.18 20.14
CA GLY A 8 1.85 -2.81 19.61
C GLY A 8 1.97 -2.75 18.08
N ALA A 9 2.81 -3.60 17.48
CA ALA A 9 2.94 -3.70 16.03
C ALA A 9 1.68 -4.28 15.38
N ILE A 10 1.01 -5.23 16.04
CA ILE A 10 -0.29 -5.76 15.59
C ILE A 10 -1.35 -4.66 15.58
N VAL A 11 -1.44 -3.86 16.65
CA VAL A 11 -2.37 -2.72 16.72
C VAL A 11 -2.05 -1.68 15.64
N ALA A 12 -0.77 -1.38 15.42
CA ALA A 12 -0.35 -0.49 14.34
C ALA A 12 -0.74 -1.02 12.96
N ALA A 13 -0.64 -2.31 12.71
CA ALA A 13 -1.09 -2.89 11.45
C ALA A 13 -2.59 -2.67 11.20
N TYR A 14 -3.45 -2.77 12.22
CA TYR A 14 -4.88 -2.42 12.08
C TYR A 14 -5.12 -0.94 11.76
N VAL A 15 -4.33 -0.03 12.35
CA VAL A 15 -4.36 1.39 11.98
C VAL A 15 -3.94 1.59 10.52
N GLY A 16 -2.90 0.87 10.10
CA GLY A 16 -2.45 0.83 8.70
C GLY A 16 -3.53 0.37 7.74
N ILE A 17 -4.29 -0.67 8.09
CA ILE A 17 -5.45 -1.13 7.32
C ILE A 17 -6.49 -0.01 7.18
N GLY A 18 -6.87 0.66 8.28
CA GLY A 18 -7.84 1.74 8.26
C GLY A 18 -7.41 2.92 7.38
N MET A 19 -6.13 3.29 7.45
CA MET A 19 -5.52 4.31 6.58
C MET A 19 -5.61 3.89 5.10
N ALA A 20 -5.19 2.66 4.77
CA ALA A 20 -5.24 2.12 3.41
C ALA A 20 -6.68 2.15 2.82
N VAL A 21 -7.67 1.72 3.61
CA VAL A 21 -9.08 1.75 3.21
C VAL A 21 -9.55 3.18 2.92
N THR A 22 -9.22 4.12 3.80
CA THR A 22 -9.59 5.53 3.65
C THR A 22 -8.99 6.13 2.38
N THR A 23 -7.69 5.85 2.13
CA THR A 23 -6.99 6.29 0.93
C THR A 23 -7.61 5.69 -0.33
N ALA A 24 -7.91 4.38 -0.33
CA ALA A 24 -8.47 3.70 -1.50
C ALA A 24 -9.86 4.22 -1.86
N ILE A 25 -10.74 4.37 -0.88
CA ILE A 25 -12.07 4.92 -1.11
C ILE A 25 -11.96 6.34 -1.68
N SER A 26 -11.10 7.18 -1.09
CA SER A 26 -10.95 8.58 -1.49
C SER A 26 -10.36 8.73 -2.91
N PHE A 27 -9.26 8.04 -3.20
CA PHE A 27 -8.42 8.31 -4.38
C PHE A 27 -8.45 7.23 -5.46
N LEU A 28 -9.20 6.14 -5.27
CA LEU A 28 -9.43 5.15 -6.32
C LEU A 28 -10.91 5.04 -6.68
N LEU A 29 -11.82 5.19 -5.70
CA LEU A 29 -13.25 5.02 -5.92
C LEU A 29 -13.98 6.36 -6.12
N VAL A 30 -13.73 7.36 -5.27
CA VAL A 30 -14.40 8.66 -5.36
C VAL A 30 -13.71 9.56 -6.37
N ILE A 31 -12.39 9.74 -6.25
CA ILE A 31 -11.59 10.55 -7.15
C ILE A 31 -10.58 9.61 -7.81
N PRO A 32 -10.74 9.17 -9.07
CA PRO A 32 -9.91 8.15 -9.67
C PRO A 32 -8.52 8.70 -10.08
N ILE A 33 -7.69 9.06 -9.09
CA ILE A 33 -6.34 9.61 -9.29
C ILE A 33 -5.32 8.62 -8.73
N GLU A 34 -5.00 7.63 -9.56
CA GLU A 34 -4.05 6.58 -9.20
C GLU A 34 -2.68 7.13 -8.72
N PRO A 35 -2.06 8.15 -9.35
CA PRO A 35 -0.74 8.64 -8.92
C PRO A 35 -0.66 9.06 -7.44
N ILE A 36 -1.77 9.56 -6.86
CA ILE A 36 -1.80 9.93 -5.44
C ILE A 36 -1.60 8.69 -4.56
N TYR A 37 -2.12 7.54 -4.97
CA TYR A 37 -2.00 6.28 -4.24
C TYR A 37 -0.54 5.83 -4.11
N TRP A 38 0.28 6.07 -5.15
CA TRP A 38 1.72 5.83 -5.13
C TRP A 38 2.46 6.80 -4.22
N LEU A 39 2.13 8.09 -4.32
CA LEU A 39 2.73 9.14 -3.51
C LEU A 39 2.46 8.94 -2.02
N LEU A 40 1.29 8.37 -1.67
CA LEU A 40 0.92 8.10 -0.29
C LEU A 40 1.47 6.77 0.25
N ALA A 41 1.85 5.81 -0.60
CA ALA A 41 2.36 4.51 -0.17
C ALA A 41 3.60 4.63 0.73
N LEU A 42 4.63 5.36 0.25
CA LEU A 42 5.88 5.57 1.00
C LEU A 42 5.68 6.29 2.34
N PRO A 43 5.03 7.47 2.43
CA PRO A 43 4.81 8.15 3.71
C PRO A 43 3.89 7.36 4.65
N SER A 44 2.89 6.63 4.11
CA SER A 44 2.05 5.73 4.91
C SER A 44 2.88 4.64 5.58
N GLY A 45 3.80 4.03 4.82
CA GLY A 45 4.79 3.11 5.35
C GLY A 45 5.64 3.76 6.45
N LEU A 46 6.23 4.91 6.17
CA LEU A 46 7.09 5.64 7.12
C LEU A 46 6.39 5.89 8.45
N LEU A 47 5.17 6.41 8.40
CA LEU A 47 4.35 6.69 9.57
C LEU A 47 4.05 5.42 10.36
N ILE A 48 3.62 4.34 9.68
CA ILE A 48 3.20 3.12 10.39
C ILE A 48 4.37 2.35 10.97
N GLY A 49 5.54 2.36 10.31
CA GLY A 49 6.76 1.73 10.80
C GLY A 49 7.29 2.42 12.07
N TYR A 50 7.20 3.75 12.12
CA TYR A 50 7.51 4.52 13.32
C TYR A 50 6.48 4.24 14.42
N TYR A 51 5.18 4.35 14.09
CA TYR A 51 4.07 4.16 15.03
C TYR A 51 4.05 2.76 15.64
N ALA A 52 4.36 1.71 14.89
CA ALA A 52 4.43 0.33 15.38
C ALA A 52 5.40 0.19 16.56
N ASN A 53 6.55 0.86 16.47
CA ASN A 53 7.56 0.82 17.52
C ASN A 53 7.22 1.71 18.71
N GLN A 54 6.64 2.90 18.44
CA GLN A 54 6.10 3.78 19.48
C GLN A 54 5.00 3.07 20.28
N ARG A 55 4.08 2.41 19.59
CA ARG A 55 2.97 1.68 20.21
C ARG A 55 3.43 0.47 21.00
N SER A 56 4.54 -0.13 20.59
CA SER A 56 5.20 -1.25 21.29
C SER A 56 6.09 -0.79 22.44
N ASP A 57 6.15 0.52 22.71
CA ASP A 57 6.99 1.18 23.71
C ASP A 57 8.45 0.72 23.71
N ARG A 58 9.02 0.56 22.50
CA ARG A 58 10.38 0.05 22.35
C ARG A 58 11.41 1.12 22.72
N ARG A 59 12.41 0.78 23.54
CA ARG A 59 13.60 1.65 23.73
C ARG A 59 14.56 1.48 22.56
N ALA A 60 15.44 2.44 22.30
CA ALA A 60 16.48 2.28 21.28
C ALA A 60 17.45 1.15 21.66
N GLY A 61 17.90 0.34 20.68
CA GLY A 61 18.87 -0.75 20.86
C GLY A 61 18.44 -2.14 20.36
N PRO A 62 17.22 -2.65 20.65
CA PRO A 62 16.74 -3.96 20.18
C PRO A 62 16.36 -3.95 18.68
N TRP A 63 17.34 -3.72 17.82
CA TRP A 63 17.16 -3.49 16.37
C TRP A 63 16.38 -4.58 15.64
N SER A 64 16.62 -5.85 15.96
CA SER A 64 15.90 -6.96 15.33
C SER A 64 14.39 -6.85 15.52
N ARG A 65 13.94 -6.44 16.71
CA ARG A 65 12.51 -6.24 16.99
C ARG A 65 11.97 -4.96 16.40
N ILE A 66 12.76 -3.89 16.40
CA ILE A 66 12.36 -2.61 15.78
C ILE A 66 12.09 -2.81 14.29
N VAL A 67 13.00 -3.51 13.61
CA VAL A 67 12.87 -3.86 12.19
C VAL A 67 11.72 -4.83 11.98
N ALA A 68 11.58 -5.90 12.78
CA ALA A 68 10.47 -6.85 12.63
C ALA A 68 9.09 -6.19 12.79
N ASN A 69 8.91 -5.34 13.80
CA ASN A 69 7.66 -4.61 14.03
C ASN A 69 7.34 -3.64 12.87
N ALA A 70 8.36 -2.90 12.42
CA ALA A 70 8.23 -1.95 11.33
C ALA A 70 7.93 -2.64 9.99
N ALA A 71 8.65 -3.71 9.68
CA ALA A 71 8.43 -4.53 8.50
C ALA A 71 7.03 -5.14 8.50
N TYR A 72 6.58 -5.70 9.63
CA TYR A 72 5.24 -6.27 9.75
C TYR A 72 4.14 -5.22 9.52
N ALA A 73 4.21 -4.08 10.19
CA ALA A 73 3.21 -3.03 10.04
C ALA A 73 3.21 -2.44 8.61
N GLY A 74 4.39 -2.20 8.03
CA GLY A 74 4.54 -1.74 6.66
C GLY A 74 4.00 -2.75 5.64
N LEU A 75 4.29 -4.04 5.82
CA LEU A 75 3.84 -5.11 4.94
C LEU A 75 2.32 -5.28 4.99
N VAL A 76 1.69 -5.30 6.17
CA VAL A 76 0.23 -5.39 6.26
C VAL A 76 -0.45 -4.18 5.61
N THR A 77 0.09 -2.97 5.85
CA THR A 77 -0.43 -1.74 5.22
C THR A 77 -0.29 -1.80 3.70
N GLY A 78 0.89 -2.15 3.20
CA GLY A 78 1.19 -2.23 1.76
C GLY A 78 0.36 -3.30 1.06
N LEU A 79 0.20 -4.48 1.67
CA LEU A 79 -0.65 -5.55 1.14
C LEU A 79 -2.12 -5.10 1.09
N THR A 80 -2.60 -4.43 2.13
CA THR A 80 -3.96 -3.89 2.13
C THR A 80 -4.16 -2.88 1.02
N MET A 81 -3.20 -1.95 0.85
CA MET A 81 -3.26 -0.97 -0.23
C MET A 81 -3.25 -1.63 -1.61
N ALA A 82 -2.37 -2.61 -1.82
CA ALA A 82 -2.23 -3.37 -3.06
C ALA A 82 -3.51 -4.16 -3.40
N VAL A 83 -4.09 -4.86 -2.42
CA VAL A 83 -5.35 -5.61 -2.61
C VAL A 83 -6.49 -4.67 -2.95
N LEU A 84 -6.62 -3.55 -2.23
CA LEU A 84 -7.66 -2.57 -2.51
C LEU A 84 -7.52 -1.95 -3.91
N LEU A 85 -6.29 -1.69 -4.37
CA LEU A 85 -6.06 -1.27 -5.76
C LEU A 85 -6.62 -2.31 -6.73
N ILE A 86 -6.22 -3.57 -6.58
CA ILE A 86 -6.65 -4.66 -7.47
C ILE A 86 -8.17 -4.84 -7.43
N VAL A 87 -8.79 -4.80 -6.26
CA VAL A 87 -10.24 -4.95 -6.10
C VAL A 87 -10.99 -3.81 -6.78
N VAL A 88 -10.58 -2.55 -6.57
CA VAL A 88 -11.24 -1.40 -7.21
C VAL A 88 -11.04 -1.44 -8.72
N LYS A 89 -9.84 -1.79 -9.20
CA LYS A 89 -9.57 -1.97 -10.64
C LYS A 89 -10.41 -3.11 -11.22
N ALA A 90 -10.57 -4.22 -10.50
CA ALA A 90 -11.44 -5.32 -10.92
C ALA A 90 -12.89 -4.89 -11.03
N LEU A 91 -13.38 -4.11 -10.06
CA LEU A 91 -14.74 -3.58 -10.09
C LEU A 91 -14.96 -2.78 -11.38
N PHE A 92 -14.12 -1.80 -11.69
CA PHE A 92 -14.27 -1.00 -12.90
C PHE A 92 -14.01 -1.78 -14.19
N PHE A 93 -13.09 -2.75 -14.17
CA PHE A 93 -12.78 -3.54 -15.35
C PHE A 93 -13.91 -4.49 -15.75
N TYR A 94 -14.52 -5.16 -14.77
CA TYR A 94 -15.57 -6.15 -15.02
C TYR A 94 -16.98 -5.56 -15.03
N ALA A 95 -17.21 -4.41 -14.39
CA ALA A 95 -18.52 -3.75 -14.34
C ALA A 95 -18.72 -2.68 -15.42
N ASP A 96 -17.71 -2.39 -16.27
CA ASP A 96 -17.88 -1.42 -17.36
C ASP A 96 -18.92 -1.92 -18.37
N ASN A 97 -19.94 -1.12 -18.63
CA ASN A 97 -21.00 -1.40 -19.60
C ASN A 97 -20.92 -0.48 -20.83
N GLY A 98 -19.83 0.29 -20.97
CA GLY A 98 -19.66 1.24 -22.05
C GLY A 98 -20.41 2.56 -21.85
N TYR A 99 -21.11 2.74 -20.73
CA TYR A 99 -21.84 3.98 -20.45
C TYR A 99 -20.90 5.17 -20.42
N ARG A 100 -21.28 6.21 -21.16
CA ARG A 100 -20.63 7.51 -21.19
C ARG A 100 -21.69 8.55 -21.50
N ASP A 101 -21.57 9.68 -20.82
CA ASP A 101 -22.51 10.79 -20.96
C ASP A 101 -22.62 11.23 -22.44
N PRO A 102 -23.82 11.60 -22.94
CA PRO A 102 -23.97 12.07 -24.31
C PRO A 102 -23.04 13.23 -24.68
N GLY A 103 -22.77 14.15 -23.74
CA GLY A 103 -21.85 15.27 -23.94
C GLY A 103 -20.37 14.86 -24.07
N LEU A 104 -20.04 13.61 -23.75
CA LEU A 104 -18.70 13.04 -23.86
C LEU A 104 -18.56 12.05 -25.03
N GLY A 105 -19.55 12.00 -25.95
CA GLY A 105 -19.54 11.11 -27.11
C GLY A 105 -20.43 9.89 -26.97
N GLY A 106 -21.32 9.85 -25.97
CA GLY A 106 -22.34 8.81 -25.81
C GLY A 106 -21.79 7.43 -25.48
N THR A 107 -22.70 6.48 -25.31
CA THR A 107 -22.37 5.09 -24.93
C THR A 107 -21.55 4.40 -26.01
N LEU A 108 -20.54 3.63 -25.60
CA LEU A 108 -19.67 2.89 -26.49
C LEU A 108 -20.35 1.65 -27.06
N SER A 109 -20.02 1.31 -28.30
CA SER A 109 -20.42 0.04 -28.93
C SER A 109 -19.48 -1.09 -28.51
N CYS A 110 -19.83 -1.79 -27.44
CA CYS A 110 -19.06 -2.91 -26.87
C CYS A 110 -19.99 -3.92 -26.18
N SER A 111 -19.48 -5.11 -25.92
CA SER A 111 -20.20 -6.22 -25.29
C SER A 111 -20.18 -6.23 -23.75
N GLY A 112 -19.45 -5.29 -23.13
CA GLY A 112 -19.26 -5.18 -21.67
C GLY A 112 -17.85 -5.48 -21.20
N ALA A 113 -17.59 -5.19 -19.92
CA ALA A 113 -16.36 -5.47 -19.20
C ALA A 113 -15.08 -5.07 -19.99
N ALA A 114 -14.16 -6.02 -20.18
CA ALA A 114 -12.89 -5.83 -20.87
C ALA A 114 -13.03 -5.20 -22.26
N ASP A 115 -14.10 -5.51 -22.99
CA ASP A 115 -14.34 -5.00 -24.33
C ASP A 115 -14.65 -3.48 -24.30
N CYS A 116 -15.45 -3.04 -23.32
CA CYS A 116 -15.74 -1.62 -23.13
C CYS A 116 -14.52 -0.84 -22.62
N VAL A 117 -13.74 -1.42 -21.70
CA VAL A 117 -12.50 -0.79 -21.24
C VAL A 117 -11.51 -0.69 -22.39
N TYR A 118 -11.35 -1.74 -23.20
CA TYR A 118 -10.48 -1.73 -24.37
C TYR A 118 -10.92 -0.65 -25.38
N ALA A 119 -12.22 -0.56 -25.68
CA ALA A 119 -12.77 0.47 -26.54
C ALA A 119 -12.43 1.89 -26.04
N ARG A 120 -12.58 2.18 -24.74
CA ARG A 120 -12.16 3.46 -24.14
C ARG A 120 -10.68 3.73 -24.33
N TYR A 121 -9.83 2.71 -24.08
CA TYR A 121 -8.39 2.85 -24.18
C TYR A 121 -7.92 3.09 -25.61
N ARG A 122 -8.57 2.48 -26.60
CA ARG A 122 -8.28 2.70 -28.03
C ARG A 122 -8.55 4.12 -28.49
N GLU A 123 -9.61 4.76 -27.99
CA GLU A 123 -9.92 6.15 -28.34
C GLU A 123 -8.80 7.11 -27.93
N SER A 124 -8.07 6.80 -26.85
CA SER A 124 -7.01 7.67 -26.30
C SER A 124 -5.58 7.20 -26.62
N ASN A 125 -5.35 5.90 -26.84
CA ASN A 125 -4.01 5.29 -26.91
C ASN A 125 -3.90 4.24 -28.04
N GLY A 126 -4.69 4.37 -29.09
CA GLY A 126 -4.82 3.34 -30.13
C GLY A 126 -3.52 3.00 -30.84
N ALA A 127 -2.66 3.99 -31.08
CA ALA A 127 -1.36 3.79 -31.74
C ALA A 127 -0.40 2.99 -30.85
N GLU A 128 -0.32 3.34 -29.56
CA GLU A 128 0.53 2.70 -28.56
C GLU A 128 0.09 1.25 -28.31
N LEU A 129 -1.21 1.00 -28.21
CA LEU A 129 -1.75 -0.36 -28.06
C LEU A 129 -1.42 -1.22 -29.28
N THR A 130 -1.60 -0.67 -30.49
CA THR A 130 -1.28 -1.40 -31.73
C THR A 130 0.22 -1.68 -31.83
N ALA A 131 1.07 -0.72 -31.48
CA ALA A 131 2.52 -0.90 -31.45
C ALA A 131 2.97 -1.96 -30.42
N ALA A 132 2.23 -2.11 -29.32
CA ALA A 132 2.43 -3.16 -28.32
C ALA A 132 1.82 -4.52 -28.71
N GLY A 133 1.21 -4.64 -29.89
CA GLY A 133 0.55 -5.87 -30.36
C GLY A 133 -0.82 -6.15 -29.70
N ILE A 134 -1.43 -5.13 -29.09
CA ILE A 134 -2.71 -5.23 -28.39
C ILE A 134 -3.84 -4.82 -29.34
N THR A 135 -4.41 -5.80 -30.03
CA THR A 135 -5.40 -5.59 -31.10
C THR A 135 -6.82 -6.03 -30.75
N ASP A 136 -7.02 -6.61 -29.58
CA ASP A 136 -8.32 -7.09 -29.11
C ASP A 136 -8.45 -7.05 -27.58
N ALA A 137 -9.66 -7.29 -27.07
CA ALA A 137 -9.95 -7.28 -25.63
C ALA A 137 -9.18 -8.37 -24.86
N ALA A 138 -8.84 -9.50 -25.49
CA ALA A 138 -8.15 -10.61 -24.83
C ALA A 138 -6.68 -10.27 -24.57
N SER A 139 -5.97 -9.81 -25.61
CA SER A 139 -4.60 -9.29 -25.52
C SER A 139 -4.53 -8.08 -24.58
N PHE A 140 -5.54 -7.20 -24.60
CA PHE A 140 -5.64 -6.06 -23.68
C PHE A 140 -5.81 -6.49 -22.23
N THR A 141 -6.62 -7.52 -21.96
CA THR A 141 -6.86 -8.01 -20.59
C THR A 141 -5.56 -8.46 -19.93
N GLY A 142 -4.73 -9.23 -20.65
CA GLY A 142 -3.43 -9.67 -20.15
C GLY A 142 -2.50 -8.49 -19.87
N PHE A 143 -2.42 -7.54 -20.80
CA PHE A 143 -1.62 -6.32 -20.63
C PHE A 143 -2.08 -5.49 -19.42
N TYR A 144 -3.38 -5.22 -19.33
CA TYR A 144 -3.99 -4.40 -18.29
C TYR A 144 -3.69 -4.99 -16.90
N TRP A 145 -3.95 -6.29 -16.70
CA TRP A 145 -3.71 -6.94 -15.42
C TRP A 145 -2.23 -7.07 -15.08
N GLY A 146 -1.36 -7.25 -16.07
CA GLY A 146 0.09 -7.16 -15.89
C GLY A 146 0.50 -5.79 -15.32
N GLN A 147 -0.04 -4.70 -15.87
CA GLN A 147 0.19 -3.35 -15.35
C GLN A 147 -0.37 -3.17 -13.94
N GLN A 148 -1.62 -3.60 -13.67
CA GLN A 148 -2.21 -3.45 -12.33
C GLN A 148 -1.45 -4.22 -11.26
N LEU A 149 -0.98 -5.43 -11.56
CA LEU A 149 -0.16 -6.24 -10.65
C LEU A 149 1.22 -5.61 -10.42
N SER A 150 1.84 -5.04 -11.47
CA SER A 150 3.08 -4.27 -11.34
C SER A 150 2.90 -3.04 -10.45
N SER A 151 1.80 -2.30 -10.63
CA SER A 151 1.42 -1.17 -9.78
C SER A 151 1.26 -1.58 -8.32
N ALA A 152 0.47 -2.62 -8.08
CA ALA A 152 0.23 -3.17 -6.75
C ALA A 152 1.53 -3.64 -6.06
N GLY A 153 2.41 -4.30 -6.82
CA GLY A 153 3.73 -4.72 -6.36
C GLY A 153 4.60 -3.53 -5.96
N THR A 154 4.58 -2.46 -6.74
CA THR A 154 5.37 -1.27 -6.39
C THR A 154 4.85 -0.56 -5.15
N ILE A 155 3.52 -0.46 -4.99
CA ILE A 155 2.91 0.09 -3.76
C ILE A 155 3.33 -0.72 -2.53
N LEU A 156 3.31 -2.05 -2.63
CA LEU A 156 3.77 -2.93 -1.56
C LEU A 156 5.24 -2.65 -1.21
N VAL A 157 6.12 -2.59 -2.20
CA VAL A 157 7.55 -2.32 -2.01
C VAL A 157 7.78 -0.94 -1.39
N LEU A 158 7.14 0.11 -1.91
CA LEU A 158 7.26 1.47 -1.39
C LEU A 158 6.76 1.57 0.05
N THR A 159 5.62 0.96 0.37
CA THR A 159 5.06 0.98 1.72
C THR A 159 5.95 0.20 2.70
N LEU A 160 6.49 -0.94 2.28
CA LEU A 160 7.43 -1.71 3.10
C LEU A 160 8.73 -0.93 3.33
N ALA A 161 9.31 -0.34 2.27
CA ALA A 161 10.51 0.48 2.36
C ALA A 161 10.29 1.69 3.28
N GLY A 162 9.14 2.36 3.16
CA GLY A 162 8.69 3.40 4.08
C GLY A 162 8.64 2.86 5.51
N GLY A 163 7.97 1.72 5.72
CA GLY A 163 7.90 1.03 7.01
C GLY A 163 9.25 0.84 7.68
N LEU A 164 10.18 0.25 6.94
CA LEU A 164 11.56 0.06 7.39
C LEU A 164 12.23 1.40 7.72
N GLY A 165 12.08 2.42 6.86
CA GLY A 165 12.56 3.78 7.12
C GLY A 165 12.01 4.37 8.42
N GLY A 166 10.71 4.21 8.69
CA GLY A 166 10.06 4.64 9.93
C GLY A 166 10.63 3.92 11.16
N GLY A 167 10.91 2.63 11.04
CA GLY A 167 11.59 1.84 12.07
C GLY A 167 13.02 2.32 12.33
N VAL A 168 13.77 2.64 11.26
CA VAL A 168 15.13 3.20 11.37
C VAL A 168 15.11 4.55 12.07
N LEU A 169 14.24 5.48 11.64
CA LEU A 169 14.07 6.78 12.28
C LEU A 169 13.75 6.62 13.77
N TYR A 170 12.81 5.71 14.10
CA TYR A 170 12.47 5.43 15.49
C TYR A 170 13.69 4.95 16.29
N GLY A 171 14.44 3.96 15.77
CA GLY A 171 15.59 3.37 16.46
C GLY A 171 16.75 4.33 16.67
N VAL A 172 16.95 5.29 15.75
CA VAL A 172 17.99 6.32 15.85
C VAL A 172 17.61 7.42 16.84
N PHE A 173 16.36 7.91 16.81
CA PHE A 173 15.98 9.12 17.54
C PHE A 173 15.33 8.88 18.91
N ARG A 174 14.93 7.65 19.27
CA ARG A 174 14.37 7.41 20.62
C ARG A 174 15.46 7.35 21.70
N PRO A 175 15.15 7.75 22.94
CA PRO A 175 16.07 7.60 24.08
C PRO A 175 16.49 6.13 24.27
N LYS A 176 17.80 5.92 24.44
CA LYS A 176 18.37 4.62 24.80
C LYS A 176 17.91 4.23 26.20
N ALA A 177 17.80 2.93 26.48
CA ALA A 177 17.58 2.47 27.84
C ALA A 177 18.72 2.98 28.74
N GLY A 178 18.38 3.69 29.82
CA GLY A 178 19.36 4.06 30.83
C GLY A 178 20.02 2.80 31.40
N ALA A 179 21.33 2.87 31.64
CA ALA A 179 22.03 1.81 32.34
C ALA A 179 21.33 1.56 33.67
N THR A 180 20.87 0.33 33.90
CA THR A 180 20.40 -0.11 35.21
C THR A 180 21.59 0.06 36.16
N ARG A 181 21.61 1.14 36.94
CA ARG A 181 22.55 1.25 38.06
C ARG A 181 22.17 0.13 39.03
N SER A 182 23.01 -0.89 39.10
CA SER A 182 22.97 -1.87 40.18
C SER A 182 23.31 -1.13 41.47
N SER A 183 22.31 -0.61 42.17
CA SER A 183 22.48 -0.18 43.55
C SER A 183 22.68 -1.43 44.40
N SER A 184 23.94 -1.83 44.60
CA SER A 184 24.26 -2.70 45.73
C SER A 184 23.86 -1.97 47.00
N PRO A 185 23.07 -2.58 47.90
CA PRO A 185 22.83 -1.98 49.20
C PRO A 185 24.15 -2.00 49.98
N THR A 186 24.71 -0.82 50.24
CA THR A 186 25.75 -0.67 51.25
C THR A 186 25.10 -0.98 52.60
N VAL A 187 25.34 -2.17 53.12
CA VAL A 187 25.01 -2.52 54.50
C VAL A 187 26.06 -1.85 55.39
N THR A 188 25.69 -0.74 56.02
CA THR A 188 26.40 -0.21 57.19
C THR A 188 25.61 -0.63 58.42
N GLY A 189 26.21 -1.48 59.24
CA GLY A 189 25.70 -1.94 60.54
C GLY A 189 26.62 -2.99 61.13
#